data_AF-A0A518CFJ1-F1
#
_entry.id   AF-A0A518CFJ1-F1
#
_cell.length_a   1.000
_cell.length_b   1.000
_cell.length_c   1.000
_cell.angle_alpha   90.00
_cell.angle_beta   90.00
_cell.angle_gamma   90.00
#
_symmetry.space_group_name_H-M   'P 1'
#
loop_
_entity.id
_entity.type
_entity.pdbx_description
1 polymer ?
#
loop_
_entity_poly.entity_id
_entity_poly.type
_entity_poly.pdbx_seq_one_letter_code
_entity_poly.pdbx_strand_id
1 'polypeptide(L)'
;MDFSKGTLAGIGVAAVLIVAVVIYWLTRPTFGEISRKGYDYAMALGSACNGKDEAKVAKITQMIDQSAQDGELQSYEAAWLKGIAQQASDGQWESAYASVRKLMQEQTQAATPLPELD
;
A
#
# COMPACT_ATOMS: atom_id res chain seq x y z
N MET A 1 2.12 50.56 -13.75
CA MET A 1 2.49 49.26 -13.18
C MET A 1 1.30 48.34 -13.37
N ASP A 2 1.32 47.53 -14.42
CA ASP A 2 0.22 46.65 -14.82
C ASP A 2 0.52 45.24 -14.29
N PHE A 3 0.11 44.96 -13.05
CA PHE A 3 0.37 43.71 -12.33
C PHE A 3 -0.92 42.97 -11.95
N SER A 4 -2.01 43.14 -12.72
CA SER A 4 -3.33 42.67 -12.28
C SER A 4 -3.88 41.43 -13.02
N LYS A 5 -3.26 40.98 -14.12
CA LYS A 5 -3.82 39.87 -14.93
C LYS A 5 -3.16 38.49 -14.71
N GLY A 6 -1.99 38.43 -14.08
CA GLY A 6 -1.26 37.17 -13.84
C GLY A 6 -1.68 36.41 -12.57
N THR A 7 -2.32 37.09 -11.61
CA THR A 7 -2.51 36.55 -10.26
C THR A 7 -3.73 35.63 -10.15
N LEU A 8 -4.82 35.91 -10.87
CA LEU A 8 -6.04 35.10 -10.81
C LEU A 8 -5.90 33.72 -11.47
N ALA A 9 -5.15 33.62 -12.57
CA ALA A 9 -4.88 32.33 -13.22
C ALA A 9 -3.97 31.43 -12.37
N GLY A 10 -2.97 32.01 -11.69
CA GLY A 10 -2.06 31.27 -10.80
C GLY A 10 -2.72 30.77 -9.51
N ILE A 11 -3.63 31.55 -8.93
CA ILE A 11 -4.37 31.15 -7.71
C ILE A 11 -5.31 29.97 -8.00
N GLY A 12 -5.98 29.95 -9.15
CA GLY A 12 -6.84 28.84 -9.55
C GLY A 12 -6.08 27.51 -9.67
N VAL A 13 -4.89 27.52 -10.30
CA VAL A 13 -4.05 26.32 -10.45
C VAL A 13 -3.50 25.86 -9.10
N ALA A 14 -3.03 26.78 -8.25
CA ALA A 14 -2.53 26.43 -6.92
C ALA A 14 -3.63 25.80 -6.04
N ALA A 15 -4.85 26.33 -6.07
CA ALA A 15 -5.98 25.77 -5.34
C ALA A 15 -6.33 24.36 -5.83
N VAL A 16 -6.33 24.12 -7.15
CA VAL A 16 -6.60 22.79 -7.72
C VAL A 16 -5.52 21.78 -7.33
N LEU A 17 -4.24 22.18 -7.32
CA LEU A 17 -3.14 21.31 -6.89
C LEU A 17 -3.24 20.97 -5.41
N ILE A 18 -3.59 21.93 -4.55
CA ILE A 18 -3.80 21.68 -3.12
C ILE A 18 -4.96 20.72 -2.90
N VAL A 19 -6.09 20.93 -3.59
CA VAL A 19 -7.25 20.04 -3.51
C VAL A 19 -6.90 18.64 -4.01
N ALA A 20 -6.14 18.50 -5.09
CA ALA A 20 -5.68 17.20 -5.58
C ALA A 20 -4.79 16.47 -4.56
N VAL A 21 -3.88 17.18 -3.90
CA VAL A 21 -3.04 16.62 -2.83
C VAL A 21 -3.87 16.21 -1.61
N VAL A 22 -4.86 17.02 -1.22
CA VAL A 22 -5.76 16.71 -0.10
C VAL A 22 -6.63 15.49 -0.42
N ILE A 23 -7.21 15.41 -1.61
CA ILE A 23 -7.98 14.25 -2.07
C ILE A 23 -7.07 13.01 -2.06
N TYR A 24 -5.85 13.11 -2.61
CA TYR A 24 -4.88 12.02 -2.61
C TYR A 24 -4.52 11.54 -1.19
N TRP A 25 -4.44 12.45 -0.21
CA TRP A 25 -4.22 12.10 1.19
C TRP A 25 -5.44 11.43 1.83
N LEU A 26 -6.64 11.89 1.54
CA LEU A 26 -7.89 11.35 2.09
C LEU A 26 -8.29 10.00 1.49
N THR A 27 -7.93 9.74 0.23
CA THR A 27 -8.25 8.48 -0.44
C THR A 27 -7.14 7.44 -0.36
N ARG A 28 -6.16 7.58 0.54
CA ARG A 28 -5.13 6.54 0.68
C ARG A 28 -5.78 5.24 1.15
N PRO A 29 -5.69 4.15 0.38
CA PRO A 29 -6.19 2.86 0.82
C PRO A 29 -5.47 2.44 2.11
N THR A 30 -6.26 2.14 3.13
CA THR A 30 -5.83 1.45 4.35
C THR A 30 -5.97 -0.05 4.14
N PHE A 31 -5.03 -0.82 4.65
CA PHE A 31 -5.17 -2.26 4.70
C PHE A 31 -6.07 -2.60 5.90
N GLY A 32 -7.03 -3.49 5.67
CA GLY A 32 -7.84 -4.07 6.73
C GLY A 32 -7.10 -5.19 7.47
N GLU A 33 -7.82 -5.89 8.34
CA GLU A 33 -7.29 -7.06 9.02
C GLU A 33 -7.00 -8.19 8.02
N ILE A 34 -5.84 -8.82 8.17
CA ILE A 34 -5.41 -9.95 7.35
C ILE A 34 -5.31 -11.22 8.20
N SER A 35 -5.59 -12.35 7.55
CA SER A 35 -5.36 -13.68 8.09
C SER A 35 -3.88 -13.94 8.34
N ARG A 36 -3.59 -14.98 9.15
CA ARG A 36 -2.21 -15.44 9.36
C ARG A 36 -1.50 -15.80 8.05
N LYS A 37 -2.22 -16.42 7.10
CA LYS A 37 -1.67 -16.76 5.78
C LYS A 37 -1.37 -15.49 4.96
N GLY A 38 -2.24 -14.48 5.01
CA GLY A 38 -1.99 -13.17 4.41
C GLY A 38 -0.76 -12.48 5.01
N TYR A 39 -0.57 -12.56 6.33
CA TYR A 39 0.62 -12.04 7.02
C TYR A 39 1.91 -12.75 6.60
N ASP A 40 1.88 -14.08 6.50
CA ASP A 40 3.04 -14.87 6.05
C ASP A 40 3.45 -14.47 4.61
N TYR A 41 2.46 -14.26 3.72
CA TYR A 41 2.72 -13.75 2.37
C TYR A 41 3.27 -12.33 2.37
N ALA A 42 2.74 -11.44 3.21
CA ALA A 42 3.26 -10.09 3.34
C ALA A 42 4.73 -10.11 3.78
N MET A 43 5.09 -10.93 4.77
CA MET A 43 6.46 -11.08 5.24
C MET A 43 7.39 -11.63 4.15
N ALA A 44 6.93 -12.64 3.41
CA ALA A 44 7.68 -13.22 2.30
C ALA A 44 7.90 -12.19 1.17
N LEU A 45 6.86 -11.43 0.80
CA LEU A 45 6.94 -10.34 -0.18
C LEU A 45 7.88 -9.23 0.31
N GLY A 46 7.82 -8.86 1.60
CA GLY A 46 8.71 -7.86 2.18
C GLY A 46 10.18 -8.24 2.02
N SER A 47 10.52 -9.49 2.31
CA SER A 47 11.87 -10.03 2.08
C SER A 47 12.28 -9.97 0.61
N ALA A 48 11.38 -10.36 -0.31
CA ALA A 48 11.66 -10.36 -1.75
C ALA A 48 11.82 -8.93 -2.31
N CYS A 49 10.96 -7.99 -1.92
CA CYS A 49 11.01 -6.60 -2.33
C CYS A 49 12.29 -5.91 -1.83
N ASN A 50 12.66 -6.15 -0.55
CA ASN A 50 13.89 -5.60 0.02
C ASN A 50 15.15 -6.15 -0.68
N GLY A 51 15.12 -7.41 -1.12
CA GLY A 51 16.19 -8.04 -1.89
C GLY A 51 16.16 -7.75 -3.39
N LYS A 52 15.15 -7.02 -3.90
CA LYS A 52 14.88 -6.82 -5.33
C LYS A 52 14.87 -8.13 -6.13
N ASP A 53 14.32 -9.18 -5.53
CA ASP A 53 14.32 -10.54 -6.08
C ASP A 53 13.04 -10.80 -6.88
N GLU A 54 13.11 -10.54 -8.19
CA GLU A 54 11.99 -10.67 -9.12
C GLU A 54 11.45 -12.10 -9.20
N ALA A 55 12.35 -13.11 -9.21
CA ALA A 55 11.96 -14.50 -9.27
C ALA A 55 11.17 -14.92 -8.02
N LYS A 56 11.60 -14.44 -6.84
CA LYS A 56 10.90 -14.68 -5.59
C LYS A 56 9.57 -13.95 -5.53
N VAL A 57 9.48 -12.70 -6.00
CA VAL A 57 8.19 -11.99 -6.13
C VAL A 57 7.22 -12.78 -7.01
N ALA A 58 7.64 -13.19 -8.21
CA ALA A 58 6.79 -13.95 -9.13
C ALA A 58 6.29 -15.27 -8.51
N LYS A 59 7.17 -16.02 -7.84
CA LYS A 59 6.81 -17.25 -7.13
C LYS A 59 5.78 -17.00 -6.03
N ILE A 60 5.97 -15.95 -5.22
CA ILE A 60 5.05 -15.63 -4.14
C ILE A 60 3.68 -15.20 -4.71
N THR A 61 3.66 -14.41 -5.79
CA THR A 61 2.42 -14.04 -6.49
C THR A 61 1.64 -15.26 -6.96
N GLN A 62 2.32 -16.26 -7.52
CA GLN A 62 1.67 -17.51 -7.92
C GLN A 62 1.09 -18.26 -6.71
N MET A 63 1.80 -18.29 -5.58
CA MET A 63 1.30 -18.92 -4.36
C MET A 63 0.10 -18.19 -3.76
N ILE A 64 0.06 -16.86 -3.86
CA ILE A 64 -1.07 -16.02 -3.48
C ILE A 64 -2.29 -16.35 -4.35
N ASP A 65 -2.10 -16.43 -5.67
CA ASP A 65 -3.18 -16.79 -6.61
C ASP A 65 -3.75 -18.17 -6.32
N GLN A 66 -2.88 -19.15 -6.06
CA GLN A 66 -3.30 -20.50 -5.68
C GLN A 66 -4.10 -20.50 -4.37
N SER A 67 -3.59 -19.84 -3.32
CA SER A 67 -4.29 -19.77 -2.03
C SER A 67 -5.64 -19.06 -2.11
N ALA A 68 -5.75 -18.05 -2.98
CA ALA A 68 -7.01 -17.37 -3.22
C ALA A 68 -8.02 -18.27 -3.95
N GLN A 69 -7.56 -19.07 -4.91
CA GLN A 69 -8.39 -20.07 -5.61
C GLN A 69 -8.84 -21.19 -4.68
N ASP A 70 -7.97 -21.62 -3.77
CA ASP A 70 -8.24 -22.68 -2.80
C ASP A 70 -9.08 -22.21 -1.61
N GLY A 71 -9.41 -20.90 -1.54
CA GLY A 71 -10.20 -20.30 -0.46
C GLY A 71 -9.43 -20.15 0.85
N GLU A 72 -8.11 -20.37 0.83
CA GLU A 72 -7.24 -20.25 2.00
C GLU A 72 -6.79 -18.80 2.28
N LEU A 73 -6.99 -17.92 1.31
CA LEU A 73 -6.69 -16.49 1.39
C LEU A 73 -7.89 -15.70 0.85
N GLN A 74 -8.33 -14.68 1.59
CA GLN A 74 -9.47 -13.87 1.16
C GLN A 74 -9.12 -13.05 -0.09
N SER A 75 -10.10 -12.82 -0.97
CA SER A 75 -9.89 -12.13 -2.24
C SER A 75 -9.35 -10.70 -2.06
N TYR A 76 -9.74 -10.01 -0.98
CA TYR A 76 -9.25 -8.67 -0.67
C TYR A 76 -7.77 -8.67 -0.22
N GLU A 77 -7.35 -9.68 0.57
CA GLU A 77 -5.95 -9.85 0.96
C GLU A 77 -5.08 -10.15 -0.25
N ALA A 78 -5.55 -11.07 -1.11
CA ALA A 78 -4.89 -11.39 -2.36
C ALA A 78 -4.74 -10.15 -3.25
N ALA A 79 -5.78 -9.32 -3.36
CA ALA A 79 -5.72 -8.08 -4.13
C ALA A 79 -4.66 -7.10 -3.60
N TRP A 80 -4.59 -6.90 -2.28
CA TRP A 80 -3.56 -6.06 -1.66
C TRP A 80 -2.15 -6.58 -1.90
N LEU A 81 -1.92 -7.88 -1.64
CA LEU A 81 -0.61 -8.51 -1.80
C LEU A 81 -0.16 -8.50 -3.26
N LYS A 82 -1.07 -8.73 -4.21
CA LYS A 82 -0.79 -8.64 -5.64
C LYS A 82 -0.51 -7.21 -6.10
N GLY A 83 -1.20 -6.22 -5.53
CA GLY A 83 -0.89 -4.82 -5.79
C GLY A 83 0.55 -4.45 -5.38
N ILE A 84 0.99 -4.95 -4.24
CA ILE A 84 2.38 -4.81 -3.78
C ILE A 84 3.36 -5.53 -4.71
N ALA A 85 3.06 -6.77 -5.10
CA ALA A 85 3.89 -7.52 -6.03
C ALA A 85 4.01 -6.83 -7.40
N GLN A 86 2.93 -6.23 -7.90
CA GLN A 86 2.94 -5.46 -9.14
C GLN A 86 3.85 -4.23 -9.03
N GLN A 87 3.80 -3.48 -7.92
CA GLN A 87 4.72 -2.36 -7.70
C GLN A 87 6.19 -2.82 -7.81
N ALA A 88 6.52 -3.98 -7.24
CA ALA A 88 7.85 -4.55 -7.34
C ALA A 88 8.20 -4.94 -8.79
N SER A 89 7.30 -5.60 -9.52
CA SER A 89 7.46 -5.93 -10.94
C SER A 89 7.60 -4.69 -11.84
N ASP A 90 6.99 -3.57 -11.47
CA ASP A 90 7.13 -2.28 -12.16
C ASP A 90 8.46 -1.57 -11.82
N GLY A 91 9.35 -2.20 -11.06
CA GLY A 91 10.63 -1.66 -10.62
C GLY A 91 10.53 -0.70 -9.43
N GLN A 92 9.34 -0.54 -8.84
CA GLN A 92 9.09 0.34 -7.68
C GLN A 92 9.39 -0.38 -6.36
N TRP A 93 10.56 -1.01 -6.26
CA TRP A 93 10.95 -1.89 -5.16
C TRP A 93 10.81 -1.26 -3.77
N GLU A 94 11.28 -0.03 -3.62
CA GLU A 94 11.23 0.71 -2.37
C GLU A 94 9.77 1.04 -1.98
N SER A 95 8.94 1.37 -2.96
CA SER A 95 7.49 1.61 -2.77
C SER A 95 6.78 0.33 -2.35
N ALA A 96 7.04 -0.78 -3.04
CA ALA A 96 6.49 -2.08 -2.71
C ALA A 96 6.87 -2.51 -1.28
N TYR A 97 8.14 -2.36 -0.92
CA TYR A 97 8.61 -2.66 0.43
C TYR A 97 7.95 -1.76 1.48
N ALA A 98 7.79 -0.46 1.20
CA ALA A 98 7.08 0.46 2.07
C ALA A 98 5.59 0.07 2.25
N SER A 99 4.93 -0.38 1.17
CA SER A 99 3.56 -0.89 1.21
C SER A 99 3.44 -2.13 2.11
N VAL A 100 4.38 -3.08 2.03
CA VAL A 100 4.42 -4.24 2.95
C VAL A 100 4.54 -3.78 4.39
N ARG A 101 5.48 -2.87 4.67
CA ARG A 101 5.68 -2.36 6.04
C ARG A 101 4.43 -1.68 6.57
N LYS A 102 3.75 -0.89 5.74
CA LYS A 102 2.48 -0.25 6.12
C LYS A 102 1.42 -1.29 6.44
N LEU A 103 1.23 -2.28 5.57
CA LEU A 103 0.28 -3.37 5.77
C LEU A 103 0.53 -4.10 7.10
N MET A 104 1.78 -4.44 7.39
CA MET A 104 2.15 -5.11 8.64
C MET A 104 1.98 -4.22 9.89
N GLN A 105 2.31 -2.92 9.78
CA GLN A 105 2.12 -1.95 10.87
C GLN A 105 0.65 -1.80 11.25
N GLU A 106 -0.25 -1.78 10.27
CA GLU A 106 -1.69 -1.68 10.51
C GLU A 106 -2.22 -2.92 11.27
N GLN A 107 -1.62 -4.10 11.05
CA GLN A 107 -1.97 -5.30 11.84
C GLN A 107 -1.52 -5.21 13.30
N THR A 108 -0.38 -4.55 13.58
CA THR A 108 0.11 -4.39 14.97
C THR A 108 -0.69 -3.32 15.72
N GLN A 109 -1.11 -2.26 15.04
CA GLN A 109 -1.93 -1.19 15.65
C GLN A 109 -3.34 -1.68 15.99
N ALA A 110 -3.94 -2.54 15.16
CA ALA A 110 -5.24 -3.14 15.43
C ALA A 110 -5.23 -4.07 16.67
N ALA A 111 -4.08 -4.65 17.02
CA ALA A 111 -3.96 -5.64 18.09
C ALA A 111 -3.85 -5.06 19.52
N THR A 112 -3.71 -3.73 19.69
CA THR A 112 -3.47 -3.12 21.02
C THR A 112 -4.44 -1.98 21.35
N PRO A 113 -5.59 -2.24 22.01
CA PRO A 113 -6.15 -1.25 22.92
C PRO A 113 -5.23 -1.19 24.15
N LEU A 114 -4.59 -0.04 24.38
CA LEU A 114 -3.86 0.23 25.62
C LEU A 114 -4.82 -0.02 26.81
N PRO A 115 -4.43 -0.77 27.86
CA PRO A 115 -5.19 -0.75 29.10
C PRO A 115 -5.20 0.68 29.63
N GLU A 116 -6.38 1.24 29.87
CA GLU A 116 -6.50 2.46 30.67
C GLU A 116 -5.88 2.17 32.04
N LEU A 117 -4.85 2.94 32.38
CA LEU A 117 -4.31 2.96 33.74
C LEU A 117 -5.31 3.76 34.57
N ASP A 118 -6.16 3.06 35.32
CA ASP A 118 -6.98 3.61 36.41
C ASP A 118 -6.09 4.26 37.49
#